data_AF-A0A0D3APK5-F1
#
_entry.id   AF-A0A0D3APK5-F1
#
_cell.length_a   1.000
_cell.length_b   1.000
_cell.length_c   1.000
_cell.angle_alpha   90.00
_cell.angle_beta   90.00
_cell.angle_gamma   90.00
#
_symmetry.space_group_name_H-M   'P 1'
#
loop_
_entity.id
_entity.type
_entity.pdbx_description
1 polymer ?
#
loop_
_entity_poly.entity_id
_entity_poly.type
_entity_poly.pdbx_seq_one_letter_code
_entity_poly.pdbx_strand_id
1 'polypeptide(L)' 'MEEVTAAKAAAMEADVRLEALDVMAISVLRPDGHPGPYIPKMIVPERVHNDCLHWCLPGPVDTWNEIMIEMLLRRWRV' A
#
# COMPACT_ATOMS: atom_id res chain seq x y z
N MET A 1 -5.88 -3.21 13.06
CA MET A 1 -5.25 -4.50 13.41
C MET A 1 -6.26 -5.61 13.71
N GLU A 2 -7.45 -5.27 14.21
CA GLU A 2 -8.58 -6.20 14.39
C GLU A 2 -8.92 -6.98 13.11
N GLU A 3 -9.05 -6.28 11.96
CA GLU A 3 -9.35 -6.91 10.67
C GLU A 3 -8.30 -7.95 10.24
N VAL A 4 -7.01 -7.65 10.47
CA VAL A 4 -5.91 -8.58 10.17
C VAL A 4 -6.01 -9.82 11.05
N THR A 5 -6.36 -9.66 12.33
CA THR A 5 -6.56 -10.78 13.25
C THR A 5 -7.74 -11.65 12.82
N ALA A 6 -8.87 -11.04 12.45
CA ALA A 6 -10.04 -11.76 11.95
C ALA A 6 -9.74 -12.51 10.65
N ALA A 7 -9.03 -11.86 9.71
CA ALA A 7 -8.61 -12.48 8.45
C ALA A 7 -7.63 -13.65 8.69
N LYS A 8 -6.70 -13.53 9.65
CA LYS A 8 -5.81 -14.62 10.03
C LYS A 8 -6.56 -15.81 10.64
N ALA A 9 -7.59 -15.55 11.46
CA ALA A 9 -8.44 -16.61 12.01
C ALA A 9 -9.20 -17.36 10.90
N ALA A 10 -9.85 -16.62 10.00
CA ALA A 10 -10.57 -17.22 8.86
C ALA A 10 -9.63 -17.99 7.91
N ALA A 11 -8.42 -17.47 7.66
CA ALA A 11 -7.42 -18.15 6.84
C ALA A 11 -6.95 -19.46 7.49
N MET A 12 -6.80 -19.48 8.82
CA MET A 12 -6.44 -20.68 9.56
C MET A 12 -7.56 -21.75 9.50
N GLU A 13 -8.84 -21.34 9.59
CA GLU A 13 -9.97 -22.25 9.41
C GLU A 13 -10.04 -22.84 7.98
N ALA A 14 -9.65 -22.05 6.98
CA ALA A 14 -9.64 -22.45 5.58
C ALA A 14 -8.34 -23.19 5.13
N ASP A 15 -7.39 -23.43 6.03
CA ASP A 15 -6.04 -23.96 5.73
C ASP A 15 -5.31 -23.15 4.63
N VAL A 16 -5.51 -21.83 4.64
CA VAL A 16 -4.85 -20.88 3.73
C VAL A 16 -3.77 -20.12 4.48
N ARG A 17 -2.59 -20.01 3.86
CA ARG A 17 -1.53 -19.15 4.38
C ARG A 17 -1.86 -17.68 4.12
N LEU A 18 -1.92 -16.89 5.19
CA LEU A 18 -2.17 -15.44 5.11
C LEU A 18 -1.14 -14.66 5.95
N GLU A 19 -0.56 -13.63 5.36
CA GLU A 19 0.32 -12.69 6.05
C GLU A 19 -0.04 -11.26 5.66
N ALA A 20 0.06 -10.34 6.62
CA ALA A 20 -0.16 -8.93 6.38
C ALA A 20 1.15 -8.26 5.93
N LEU A 21 1.08 -7.52 4.83
CA LEU A 21 2.12 -6.58 4.41
C LEU A 21 1.84 -5.23 5.08
N ASP A 22 2.40 -5.02 6.26
CA ASP A 22 2.23 -3.76 6.99
C ASP A 22 3.24 -2.72 6.51
N VAL A 23 2.77 -1.82 5.65
CA VAL A 23 3.54 -0.68 5.12
C VAL A 23 3.10 0.65 5.73
N MET A 24 2.16 0.66 6.70
CA MET A 24 1.54 1.90 7.15
C MET A 24 2.56 2.89 7.72
N ALA A 25 3.43 2.42 8.62
CA ALA A 25 4.43 3.27 9.25
C ALA A 25 5.40 3.90 8.23
N ILE A 26 5.84 3.15 7.22
CA ILE A 26 6.74 3.68 6.19
C ILE A 26 6.00 4.61 5.22
N SER A 27 4.73 4.35 4.92
CA SER A 27 3.92 5.19 4.03
C SER A 27 3.60 6.55 4.64
N VAL A 28 3.33 6.61 5.95
CA VAL A 28 3.10 7.89 6.66
C VAL A 28 4.32 8.82 6.60
N LEU A 29 5.53 8.26 6.50
CA LEU A 29 6.76 9.04 6.38
C LEU A 29 7.02 9.61 4.97
N ARG A 30 6.11 9.37 4.01
CA ARG A 30 6.30 9.71 2.59
C ARG A 30 5.21 10.64 2.02
N PRO A 31 4.79 11.73 2.69
CA PRO A 31 3.78 12.63 2.11
C PRO A 31 4.20 13.27 0.78
N ASP A 32 5.49 13.31 0.49
CA ASP A 32 6.07 13.76 -0.79
C ASP A 32 5.98 12.71 -1.91
N GLY A 33 5.54 11.48 -1.61
CA GLY A 33 5.27 10.45 -2.61
C GLY A 33 3.95 10.64 -3.35
N HIS A 34 3.13 11.62 -2.99
CA HIS A 34 1.82 11.87 -3.59
C HIS A 34 1.90 12.73 -4.87
N PRO A 35 1.00 12.52 -5.86
CA PRO A 35 0.89 13.36 -7.05
C PRO A 35 0.59 14.82 -6.76
N GLY A 36 -0.09 15.12 -5.64
CA GLY A 36 -0.50 16.47 -5.30
C GLY A 36 -1.29 17.10 -6.46
N PRO A 37 -0.85 18.23 -7.04
CA PRO A 37 -1.54 18.90 -8.13
C PRO A 37 -1.28 18.27 -9.51
N TYR A 38 -0.34 17.35 -9.63
CA TYR A 38 0.12 16.77 -10.90
C TYR A 38 -0.72 15.57 -11.33
N ILE A 39 -2.04 15.68 -11.20
CA ILE A 39 -3.00 14.68 -11.67
C ILE A 39 -3.60 15.07 -13.03
N PRO A 40 -4.08 14.11 -13.84
CA PRO A 40 -4.85 14.43 -15.05
C PRO A 40 -5.99 15.38 -14.68
N LYS A 41 -6.08 16.52 -15.36
CA LYS A 41 -7.05 17.58 -15.04
C LYS A 41 -8.46 17.00 -14.94
N MET A 42 -9.03 17.00 -13.74
CA MET A 42 -10.48 16.86 -13.60
C MET A 42 -11.16 18.12 -14.14
N ILE A 43 -12.37 17.97 -14.66
CA ILE A 43 -13.14 18.94 -15.46
C ILE A 43 -13.44 20.27 -14.71
N VAL A 44 -13.02 20.43 -13.45
CA VAL A 44 -13.36 21.58 -12.60
C VAL A 44 -12.14 22.52 -12.46
N PRO A 45 -12.10 23.67 -13.15
CA PRO A 45 -10.89 24.51 -13.25
C PRO A 45 -10.64 25.43 -12.05
N GLU A 46 -11.60 25.55 -11.13
CA GLU A 46 -11.61 26.65 -10.14
C GLU A 46 -10.78 26.39 -8.89
N ARG A 47 -10.33 25.14 -8.64
CA ARG A 47 -9.42 24.81 -7.53
C ARG A 47 -8.38 23.79 -7.95
N VAL A 48 -7.14 23.99 -7.50
CA VAL A 48 -6.08 22.98 -7.62
C VAL A 48 -6.48 21.80 -6.73
N HIS A 49 -6.86 20.69 -7.36
CA HIS A 49 -7.14 19.44 -6.66
C HIS A 49 -5.81 18.79 -6.28
N ASN A 50 -5.59 18.59 -4.98
CA ASN A 50 -4.43 17.84 -4.49
C ASN A 50 -4.86 16.40 -4.19
N ASP A 51 -4.27 15.46 -4.90
CA ASP A 51 -4.42 14.05 -4.60
C ASP A 51 -3.41 13.65 -3.51
N CYS A 52 -3.93 13.39 -2.31
CA CYS A 52 -3.17 12.91 -1.15
C CYS A 52 -3.45 11.43 -0.85
N LEU A 53 -4.12 10.72 -1.76
CA LEU A 53 -4.48 9.31 -1.57
C LEU A 53 -3.59 8.42 -2.44
N HIS A 54 -3.42 8.77 -3.71
CA HIS A 54 -2.62 8.00 -4.66
C HIS A 54 -1.14 8.31 -4.56
N TRP A 55 -0.31 7.47 -5.17
CA TRP A 55 1.14 7.57 -5.14
C TRP A 55 1.69 7.83 -6.55
N CYS A 56 2.71 8.68 -6.65
CA CYS A 56 3.52 8.82 -7.85
C CYS A 56 4.27 7.52 -8.15
N LEU A 57 4.57 7.31 -9.43
CA LEU A 57 5.50 6.28 -9.90
C LEU A 57 6.63 6.90 -10.73
N PRO A 58 7.90 6.56 -10.48
CA PRO A 58 8.37 5.71 -9.38
C PRO A 58 8.15 6.36 -7.99
N GLY A 59 7.98 5.56 -6.93
CA GLY A 59 7.60 6.07 -5.62
C GLY A 59 7.47 5.02 -4.50
N PRO A 60 6.82 5.35 -3.37
CA PRO A 60 6.74 4.47 -2.20
C PRO A 60 6.16 3.08 -2.46
N VAL A 61 5.28 2.95 -3.46
CA VAL A 61 4.72 1.67 -3.90
C VAL A 61 5.82 0.70 -4.38
N ASP A 62 6.90 1.21 -4.96
CA ASP A 62 8.04 0.39 -5.37
C ASP A 62 8.72 -0.25 -4.15
N THR A 63 8.90 0.51 -3.07
CA THR A 63 9.42 -0.02 -1.80
C THR A 63 8.48 -1.05 -1.16
N TRP A 64 7.15 -0.85 -1.26
CA TRP A 64 6.19 -1.86 -0.79
C TRP A 64 6.36 -3.18 -1.55
N ASN A 65 6.56 -3.10 -2.87
CA ASN A 65 6.79 -4.26 -3.72
C ASN A 65 8.10 -4.98 -3.36
N GLU A 66 9.18 -4.24 -3.08
CA GLU A 66 10.45 -4.82 -2.63
C GLU A 66 10.28 -5.59 -1.30
N ILE A 67 9.58 -5.00 -0.32
CA ILE A 67 9.29 -5.66 0.96
C ILE A 67 8.42 -6.90 0.74
N MET A 68 7.41 -6.81 -0.13
CA MET A 68 6.55 -7.94 -0.48
C MET A 68 7.37 -9.09 -1.07
N ILE A 69 8.26 -8.80 -2.03
CA ILE A 69 9.13 -9.81 -2.65
C ILE A 69 10.04 -10.45 -1.60
N GLU A 70 10.66 -9.66 -0.72
CA GLU A 70 11.47 -10.20 0.38
C GLU A 70 10.65 -11.11 1.33
N MET A 71 9.40 -10.75 1.62
CA MET A 71 8.49 -11.59 2.40
C MET A 71 8.17 -12.90 1.67
N LEU A 72 7.94 -12.85 0.36
CA LEU A 72 7.66 -14.03 -0.45
C LEU A 72 8.85 -14.99 -0.46
N LEU A 73 10.06 -14.47 -0.70
CA LEU A 73 11.29 -15.26 -0.76
C LEU A 73 11.67 -15.86 0.60
N ARG A 74 11.55 -15.10 1.69
CA ARG A 74 12.01 -15.54 3.02
C ARG A 74 10.97 -16.30 3.81
N ARG A 75 9.69 -15.90 3.72
CA ARG A 75 8.60 -16.51 4.49
C ARG A 75 7.84 -17.51 3.64
N TRP A 76 7.43 -17.13 2.42
CA TRP A 76 6.54 -17.97 1.62
C TRP A 76 7.24 -19.07 0.84
N ARG A 77 8.56 -18.98 0.62
CA ARG A 77 9.36 -20.00 -0.09
C ARG A 77 8.65 -20.44 -1.38
N VAL A 78 8.21 -19.44 -2.16
CA VAL A 78 7.71 -19.62 -3.53
C VAL A 78 8.81 -20.06 -4.47
#